data_AF-A0A6G1LJ72-F1
#
_entry.id   AF-A0A6G1LJ72-F1
#
_cell.length_a   1.000
_cell.length_b   1.000
_cell.length_c   1.000
_cell.angle_alpha   90.00
_cell.angle_beta   90.00
_cell.angle_gamma   90.00
#
_symmetry.space_group_name_H-M   'P 1'
#
loop_
_entity.id
_entity.type
_entity.pdbx_description
1 polymer ?
#
loop_
_entity_poly.entity_id
_entity_poly.type
_entity_poly.pdbx_seq_one_letter_code
_entity_poly.pdbx_strand_id
1 'polypeptide(L)'
;MSRGRLPGAASTTFRRDKWPSREAAIDYFSKSPVHKQWDPRVLDLYFDHGLMDLPAEAEREPGPAALKTPKHQEAVNFARAAWPRSRDQQPTTETVQFERQSHPEAIAVPNVPGNPIYRPEMTKTFEQLPRLRPSCLYVYGSKSVFSSSKPENRRENLEVIGVGSGGTGGAEEGRVKESEIEGGTHWAPFEKPAEVAKKMGFWLDQEIELWRVSEEAESKAKEGVPVEQRSMVDDDWVYWMDRLFRNKGAKDGTFKASRSKL
;
A
#
# COMPACT_ATOMS: atom_id res chain seq x y z
N MET A 1 -4.36 20.39 -21.17
CA MET A 1 -3.90 19.07 -20.71
C MET A 1 -2.51 19.23 -20.11
N SER A 2 -2.40 19.20 -18.77
CA SER A 2 -1.10 19.22 -18.08
C SER A 2 -0.28 18.03 -18.57
N ARG A 3 0.93 18.27 -19.11
CA ARG A 3 1.90 17.20 -19.36
C ARG A 3 2.08 16.50 -18.02
N GLY A 4 1.62 15.25 -17.91
CA GLY A 4 1.77 14.42 -16.71
C GLY A 4 3.26 14.20 -16.42
N ARG A 5 3.90 15.20 -15.82
CA ARG A 5 5.26 15.07 -15.30
C ARG A 5 5.13 14.15 -14.09
N LEU A 6 5.67 12.94 -14.17
CA LEU A 6 6.02 12.16 -12.99
C LEU A 6 7.25 12.84 -12.37
N PRO A 7 7.10 13.77 -11.40
CA PRO A 7 8.19 14.64 -11.01
C PRO A 7 9.32 13.82 -10.36
N GLY A 8 8.96 12.72 -9.68
CA GLY A 8 9.88 11.76 -9.09
C GLY A 8 10.73 10.99 -10.11
N ALA A 9 10.15 10.55 -11.23
CA ALA A 9 10.90 9.85 -12.27
C ALA A 9 11.97 10.76 -12.89
N ALA A 10 11.58 12.00 -13.23
CA ALA A 10 12.48 12.99 -13.81
C ALA A 10 13.58 13.40 -12.83
N SER A 11 13.23 13.77 -11.59
CA SER A 11 14.22 14.19 -10.59
C SER A 11 15.23 13.09 -10.28
N THR A 12 14.77 11.84 -10.19
CA THR A 12 15.63 10.67 -9.92
C THR A 12 16.53 10.33 -11.11
N THR A 13 16.04 10.48 -12.35
CA THR A 13 16.82 10.15 -13.55
C THR A 13 18.02 11.09 -13.71
N PHE A 14 17.80 12.39 -13.51
CA PHE A 14 18.80 13.43 -13.77
C PHE A 14 19.64 13.82 -12.54
N ARG A 15 19.35 13.28 -11.34
CA ARG A 15 20.16 13.58 -10.17
C ARG A 15 21.54 12.93 -10.23
N ARG A 16 22.43 13.52 -9.45
CA ARG A 16 23.74 12.96 -9.09
C ARG A 16 23.56 11.73 -8.20
N ASP A 17 24.38 10.70 -8.44
CA ASP A 17 24.37 9.43 -7.70
C ASP A 17 25.75 8.93 -7.28
N LYS A 18 26.82 9.71 -7.57
CA LYS A 18 28.20 9.44 -7.16
C LYS A 18 28.90 10.71 -6.66
N TRP A 19 29.73 10.57 -5.63
CA TRP A 19 30.47 11.65 -4.97
C TRP A 19 31.94 11.27 -4.77
N PRO A 20 32.87 12.25 -4.62
CA PRO A 20 34.30 11.97 -4.49
C PRO A 20 34.66 11.27 -3.18
N SER A 21 33.84 11.42 -2.15
CA SER A 21 33.93 10.70 -0.88
C SER A 21 32.56 10.59 -0.22
N ARG A 22 32.47 9.82 0.85
CA ARG A 22 31.26 9.70 1.68
C ARG A 22 30.88 11.02 2.32
N GLU A 23 31.86 11.76 2.84
CA GLU A 23 31.67 13.09 3.46
C GLU A 23 31.11 14.09 2.45
N ALA A 24 31.59 14.04 1.20
CA ALA A 24 31.07 14.88 0.13
C ALA A 24 29.63 14.51 -0.27
N ALA A 25 29.24 13.23 -0.16
CA ALA A 25 27.85 12.81 -0.34
C ALA A 25 26.96 13.33 0.81
N ILE A 26 27.43 13.20 2.05
CA ILE A 26 26.73 13.71 3.24
C ILE A 26 26.51 15.22 3.13
N ASP A 27 27.56 16.00 2.86
CA ASP A 27 27.48 17.45 2.67
C ASP A 27 26.49 17.84 1.55
N TYR A 28 26.48 17.09 0.45
CA TYR A 28 25.51 17.28 -0.64
C TYR A 28 24.06 17.12 -0.16
N PHE A 29 23.76 16.06 0.59
CA PHE A 29 22.42 15.81 1.12
C PHE A 29 22.04 16.80 2.22
N SER A 30 22.94 17.15 3.13
CA SER A 30 22.72 18.11 4.21
C SER A 30 22.36 19.52 3.71
N LYS A 31 22.76 19.88 2.48
CA LYS A 31 22.37 21.14 1.84
C LYS A 31 20.93 21.15 1.34
N SER A 32 20.33 19.99 1.10
CA SER A 32 18.98 19.85 0.57
C SER A 32 17.91 20.32 1.57
N PRO A 33 16.97 21.21 1.17
CA PRO A 33 15.87 21.63 2.03
C PRO A 33 14.97 20.50 2.53
N VAL A 34 14.89 19.38 1.79
CA VAL A 34 14.11 18.20 2.19
C VAL A 34 14.80 17.49 3.35
N HIS A 35 16.08 17.18 3.21
CA HIS A 35 16.84 16.47 4.23
C HIS A 35 16.99 17.29 5.51
N LYS A 36 17.07 18.63 5.41
CA LYS A 36 17.10 19.52 6.59
C LYS A 36 15.85 19.42 7.49
N GLN A 37 14.73 18.92 6.98
CA GLN A 37 13.50 18.75 7.75
C GLN A 37 13.41 17.38 8.41
N TRP A 38 14.27 16.43 8.05
CA TRP A 38 14.24 15.07 8.59
C TRP A 38 14.73 15.05 10.04
N ASP A 39 14.22 14.08 10.81
CA ASP A 39 14.72 13.78 12.15
C ASP A 39 16.21 13.42 12.05
N PRO A 40 17.10 13.98 12.89
CA PRO A 40 18.54 13.70 12.83
C PRO A 40 18.88 12.21 12.84
N ARG A 41 18.13 11.40 13.62
CA ARG A 41 18.36 9.95 13.68
C ARG A 41 18.04 9.26 12.36
N VAL A 42 17.04 9.76 11.64
CA VAL A 42 16.68 9.25 10.32
C VAL A 42 17.73 9.64 9.29
N LEU A 43 18.31 10.85 9.39
CA LEU A 43 19.43 11.26 8.54
C LEU A 43 20.67 10.40 8.77
N ASP A 44 21.03 10.14 10.04
CA ASP A 44 22.18 9.29 10.38
C ASP A 44 22.01 7.89 9.75
N LEU A 45 20.84 7.27 9.95
CA LEU A 45 20.52 5.97 9.33
C LEU A 45 20.50 6.04 7.79
N TYR A 46 20.01 7.14 7.22
CA TYR A 46 20.02 7.34 5.77
C TYR A 46 21.44 7.44 5.23
N PHE A 47 22.36 8.10 5.94
CA PHE A 47 23.76 8.16 5.53
C PHE A 47 24.44 6.80 5.71
N ASP A 48 24.20 6.10 6.81
CA ASP A 48 24.80 4.80 7.08
C ASP A 48 24.36 3.73 6.08
N HIS A 49 23.07 3.69 5.76
CA HIS A 49 22.49 2.63 4.95
C HIS A 49 22.17 3.00 3.51
N GLY A 50 22.01 4.30 3.21
CA GLY A 50 21.71 4.82 1.88
C GLY A 50 22.94 5.05 1.01
N LEU A 51 24.13 5.15 1.61
CA LEU A 51 25.40 5.34 0.91
C LEU A 51 26.28 4.09 0.99
N MET A 52 27.00 3.81 -0.09
CA MET A 52 28.04 2.79 -0.15
C MET A 52 29.34 3.39 -0.65
N ASP A 53 30.45 2.98 -0.04
CA ASP A 53 31.78 3.34 -0.48
C ASP A 53 32.16 2.44 -1.66
N LEU A 54 32.75 3.03 -2.69
CA LEU A 54 33.26 2.34 -3.87
C LEU A 54 34.77 2.13 -3.72
N PRO A 55 35.34 1.10 -4.37
CA PRO A 55 36.79 0.89 -4.35
C PRO A 55 37.55 2.16 -4.75
N ALA A 56 38.55 2.54 -3.95
CA ALA A 56 39.48 3.58 -4.31
C ALA A 56 40.29 3.14 -5.54
N GLU A 57 40.31 3.97 -6.59
CA GLU A 57 41.36 3.86 -7.59
C GLU A 57 42.67 4.28 -6.92
N ALA A 58 43.80 3.66 -7.31
CA ALA A 58 45.08 3.60 -6.59
C ALA A 58 45.71 4.94 -6.13
N GLU A 59 45.09 6.08 -6.42
CA GLU A 59 45.58 7.44 -6.12
C GLU A 59 44.56 8.32 -5.36
N ARG A 60 43.41 7.79 -4.92
CA ARG A 60 42.34 8.61 -4.30
C ARG A 60 41.79 8.02 -3.00
N GLU A 61 42.37 8.43 -1.88
CA GLU A 61 41.86 8.17 -0.53
C GLU A 61 41.31 9.47 0.10
N PRO A 62 40.09 9.48 0.67
CA PRO A 62 39.11 8.38 0.67
C PRO A 62 38.53 8.11 -0.73
N GLY A 63 38.15 6.85 -0.97
CA GLY A 63 37.50 6.42 -2.21
C GLY A 63 36.12 7.06 -2.46
N PRO A 64 35.62 7.01 -3.71
CA PRO A 64 34.34 7.61 -4.06
C PRO A 64 33.16 6.91 -3.37
N ALA A 65 32.06 7.63 -3.17
CA ALA A 65 30.83 7.08 -2.61
C ALA A 65 29.68 7.16 -3.62
N ALA A 66 28.70 6.26 -3.50
CA ALA A 66 27.51 6.23 -4.33
C ALA A 66 26.27 5.89 -3.50
N LEU A 67 25.08 6.09 -4.10
CA LEU A 67 23.86 5.57 -3.52
C LEU A 67 23.85 4.05 -3.53
N LYS A 68 23.53 3.44 -2.39
CA LYS A 68 23.38 1.99 -2.27
C LYS A 68 22.24 1.46 -3.13
N THR A 69 21.16 2.24 -3.26
CA THR A 69 20.11 2.04 -4.27
C THR A 69 20.46 2.88 -5.49
N PRO A 70 20.84 2.28 -6.64
CA PRO A 70 21.19 3.05 -7.83
C PRO A 70 20.01 3.89 -8.29
N LYS A 71 20.26 5.11 -8.78
CA LYS A 71 19.20 5.99 -9.30
C LYS A 71 18.35 5.34 -10.41
N HIS A 72 18.93 4.41 -11.15
CA HIS A 72 18.22 3.64 -12.18
C HIS A 72 17.13 2.75 -11.57
N GLN A 73 17.41 2.09 -10.44
CA GLN A 73 16.44 1.26 -9.72
C GLN A 73 15.36 2.12 -9.05
N GLU A 74 15.74 3.29 -8.52
CA GLU A 74 14.76 4.22 -7.97
C GLU A 74 13.87 4.84 -9.07
N ALA A 75 14.43 5.18 -10.24
CA ALA A 75 13.67 5.76 -11.34
C ALA A 75 12.60 4.79 -11.88
N VAL A 76 12.90 3.50 -11.98
CA VAL A 76 11.92 2.49 -12.41
C VAL A 76 10.80 2.28 -11.39
N ASN A 77 11.02 2.65 -10.12
CA ASN A 77 9.95 2.66 -9.11
C ASN A 77 8.89 3.75 -9.37
N PHE A 78 9.24 4.82 -10.11
CA PHE A 78 8.26 5.84 -10.49
C PHE A 78 7.60 5.58 -11.84
N ALA A 79 8.30 4.90 -12.76
CA ALA A 79 7.86 4.74 -14.13
C ALA A 79 8.37 3.44 -14.75
N ARG A 80 7.51 2.71 -15.47
CA ARG A 80 7.93 1.61 -16.32
C ARG A 80 7.98 2.06 -17.77
N ALA A 81 9.09 1.80 -18.44
CA ALA A 81 9.24 2.02 -19.87
C ALA A 81 8.33 1.07 -20.66
N ALA A 82 7.63 1.59 -21.66
CA ALA A 82 6.77 0.81 -22.54
C ALA A 82 7.38 0.45 -23.89
N TRP A 83 8.71 0.56 -24.00
CA TRP A 83 9.48 0.21 -25.19
C TRP A 83 10.45 -0.95 -24.88
N PRO A 84 10.80 -1.78 -25.88
CA PRO A 84 11.72 -2.90 -25.69
C PRO A 84 13.14 -2.41 -25.36
N ARG A 85 13.89 -3.21 -24.58
CA ARG A 85 15.28 -2.92 -24.20
C ARG A 85 16.26 -3.06 -25.38
N SER A 86 16.01 -4.01 -26.28
CA SER A 86 16.81 -4.23 -27.49
C SER A 86 16.24 -3.39 -28.62
N ARG A 87 16.64 -2.13 -28.71
CA ARG A 87 16.31 -1.31 -29.89
C ARG A 87 17.60 -0.72 -30.43
N ASP A 88 17.78 -0.88 -31.73
CA ASP A 88 18.81 -0.20 -32.51
C ASP A 88 18.49 1.31 -32.51
N GLN A 89 18.97 2.00 -31.46
CA GLN A 89 19.24 3.44 -31.33
C GLN A 89 18.22 4.49 -31.80
N GLN A 90 17.02 4.16 -32.25
CA GLN A 90 16.04 5.17 -32.66
C GLN A 90 15.24 5.69 -31.45
N PRO A 91 15.27 7.01 -31.17
CA PRO A 91 14.48 7.61 -30.10
C PRO A 91 12.98 7.38 -30.31
N THR A 92 12.25 7.12 -29.24
CA THR A 92 10.77 7.13 -29.25
C THR A 92 10.27 8.57 -29.27
N THR A 93 10.37 9.24 -30.43
CA THR A 93 9.84 10.60 -30.64
C THR A 93 8.36 10.61 -31.03
N GLU A 94 7.75 9.45 -31.24
CA GLU A 94 6.36 9.28 -31.68
C GLU A 94 5.57 8.38 -30.72
N THR A 95 4.23 8.37 -30.87
CA THR A 95 3.29 7.56 -30.09
C THR A 95 3.78 6.14 -29.87
N VAL A 96 4.04 5.77 -28.62
CA VAL A 96 4.37 4.39 -28.27
C VAL A 96 3.08 3.59 -28.27
N GLN A 97 2.97 2.67 -29.22
CA GLN A 97 1.95 1.63 -29.20
C GLN A 97 2.37 0.59 -28.17
N PHE A 98 1.56 0.39 -27.14
CA PHE A 98 1.82 -0.64 -26.14
C PHE A 98 1.54 -2.02 -26.74
N GLU A 99 2.57 -2.87 -26.81
CA GLU A 99 2.40 -4.27 -27.22
C GLU A 99 1.60 -5.03 -26.15
N ARG A 100 0.43 -5.56 -26.52
CA ARG A 100 -0.49 -6.20 -25.56
C ARG A 100 0.12 -7.40 -24.85
N GLN A 101 1.01 -8.13 -25.52
CA GLN A 101 1.68 -9.29 -24.92
C GLN A 101 2.62 -8.91 -23.77
N SER A 102 3.33 -7.79 -23.89
CA SER A 102 4.30 -7.34 -22.87
C SER A 102 3.72 -6.32 -21.89
N HIS A 103 2.61 -5.69 -22.27
CA HIS A 103 1.94 -4.61 -21.56
C HIS A 103 0.41 -4.82 -21.54
N PRO A 104 -0.10 -5.97 -21.04
CA PRO A 104 -1.54 -6.29 -21.09
C PRO A 104 -2.41 -5.23 -20.38
N GLU A 105 -1.84 -4.53 -19.41
CA GLU A 105 -2.54 -3.52 -18.61
C GLU A 105 -2.56 -2.14 -19.24
N ALA A 106 -1.80 -1.92 -20.31
CA ALA A 106 -1.80 -0.66 -21.02
C ALA A 106 -3.08 -0.44 -21.84
N ILE A 107 -3.92 -1.47 -22.00
CA ILE A 107 -5.23 -1.38 -22.67
C ILE A 107 -6.18 -0.40 -21.94
N ALA A 108 -6.03 -0.27 -20.61
CA ALA A 108 -6.87 0.59 -19.77
C ALA A 108 -6.31 2.01 -19.59
N VAL A 109 -5.06 2.27 -19.97
CA VAL A 109 -4.47 3.61 -19.93
C VAL A 109 -4.76 4.26 -21.27
N PRO A 110 -5.45 5.42 -21.34
CA PRO A 110 -5.63 6.12 -22.61
C PRO A 110 -4.26 6.28 -23.26
N ASN A 111 -4.14 5.88 -24.54
CA ASN A 111 -2.95 6.14 -25.34
C ASN A 111 -2.72 7.67 -25.33
N VAL A 112 -1.87 8.17 -24.43
CA VAL A 112 -1.51 9.59 -24.40
C VAL A 112 -0.37 9.75 -25.40
N PRO A 113 -0.59 10.47 -26.53
CA PRO A 113 0.47 10.69 -27.49
C PRO A 113 1.69 11.32 -26.82
N GLY A 114 2.87 10.73 -27.02
CA GLY A 114 4.12 11.20 -26.44
C GLY A 114 4.37 10.86 -24.97
N ASN A 115 3.57 9.97 -24.35
CA ASN A 115 3.88 9.43 -23.02
C ASN A 115 4.29 7.95 -23.09
N PRO A 116 5.59 7.66 -23.22
CA PRO A 116 6.07 6.30 -23.44
C PRO A 116 6.22 5.50 -22.12
N ILE A 117 5.80 6.05 -20.98
CA ILE A 117 5.93 5.45 -19.66
C ILE A 117 4.56 5.16 -19.03
N TYR A 118 4.45 4.06 -18.29
CA TYR A 118 3.19 3.63 -17.66
C TYR A 118 3.43 2.96 -16.28
N ARG A 119 2.39 2.90 -15.44
CA ARG A 119 2.36 2.23 -14.12
C ARG A 119 0.95 1.75 -13.79
N PRO A 120 0.56 0.53 -14.22
CA PRO A 120 -0.81 0.05 -14.09
C PRO A 120 -1.15 -0.43 -12.67
N GLU A 121 -0.13 -0.67 -11.83
CA GLU A 121 -0.31 -1.31 -10.53
C GLU A 121 -1.21 -0.48 -9.62
N MET A 122 -1.10 0.86 -9.66
CA MET A 122 -1.89 1.75 -8.80
C MET A 122 -3.39 1.63 -9.08
N THR A 123 -3.80 1.72 -10.35
CA THR A 123 -5.21 1.62 -10.76
C THR A 123 -5.77 0.24 -10.40
N LYS A 124 -5.01 -0.83 -10.70
CA LYS A 124 -5.42 -2.18 -10.35
C LYS A 124 -5.61 -2.38 -8.87
N THR A 125 -4.65 -1.92 -8.06
CA THR A 125 -4.75 -2.03 -6.61
C THR A 125 -5.97 -1.27 -6.11
N PHE A 126 -6.22 -0.06 -6.63
CA PHE A 126 -7.38 0.75 -6.28
C PHE A 126 -8.70 0.02 -6.54
N GLU A 127 -8.85 -0.63 -7.69
CA GLU A 127 -10.05 -1.44 -8.05
C GLU A 127 -10.28 -2.64 -7.13
N GLN A 128 -9.24 -3.11 -6.42
CA GLN A 128 -9.37 -4.20 -5.44
C GLN A 128 -9.69 -3.71 -4.02
N LEU A 129 -9.51 -2.42 -3.72
CA LEU A 129 -9.71 -1.86 -2.39
C LEU A 129 -11.10 -2.11 -1.77
N PRO A 130 -12.22 -2.16 -2.53
CA PRO A 130 -13.52 -2.53 -1.97
C PRO A 130 -13.54 -3.92 -1.31
N ARG A 131 -12.67 -4.83 -1.73
CA ARG A 131 -12.60 -6.21 -1.21
C ARG A 131 -11.57 -6.39 -0.11
N LEU A 132 -10.96 -5.31 0.38
CA LEU A 132 -9.91 -5.38 1.37
C LEU A 132 -10.48 -5.83 2.73
N ARG A 133 -9.87 -6.88 3.30
CA ARG A 133 -10.29 -7.53 4.56
C ARG A 133 -9.53 -7.11 5.83
N PRO A 134 -8.29 -6.60 5.76
CA PRO A 134 -7.67 -5.97 6.92
C PRO A 134 -8.22 -4.56 7.17
N SER A 135 -8.22 -4.14 8.44
CA SER A 135 -8.42 -2.74 8.80
C SER A 135 -7.30 -1.86 8.24
N CYS A 136 -7.60 -0.59 7.99
CA CYS A 136 -6.66 0.36 7.40
C CYS A 136 -6.59 1.66 8.19
N LEU A 137 -5.37 2.16 8.40
CA LEU A 137 -5.10 3.50 8.88
C LEU A 137 -4.30 4.27 7.83
N TYR A 138 -4.84 5.41 7.38
CA TYR A 138 -4.09 6.38 6.61
C TYR A 138 -3.47 7.44 7.52
N VAL A 139 -2.18 7.73 7.35
CA VAL A 139 -1.49 8.78 8.09
C VAL A 139 -0.96 9.81 7.11
N TYR A 140 -1.49 11.03 7.17
CA TYR A 140 -1.13 12.13 6.28
C TYR A 140 -0.33 13.20 7.02
N GLY A 141 0.57 13.90 6.32
CA GLY A 141 1.14 15.15 6.82
C GLY A 141 0.24 16.34 6.44
N SER A 142 -0.09 17.22 7.39
CA SER A 142 -1.01 18.35 7.15
C SER A 142 -0.50 19.35 6.10
N LYS A 143 0.81 19.36 5.83
CA LYS A 143 1.47 20.20 4.81
C LYS A 143 1.83 19.44 3.53
N SER A 144 1.33 18.22 3.33
CA SER A 144 1.60 17.47 2.10
C SER A 144 1.01 18.18 0.87
N VAL A 145 1.86 18.37 -0.14
CA VAL A 145 1.50 19.00 -1.41
C VAL A 145 0.98 17.99 -2.44
N PHE A 146 1.07 16.69 -2.15
CA PHE A 146 0.60 15.64 -3.06
C PHE A 146 -0.92 15.62 -3.15
N SER A 147 -1.44 15.35 -4.35
CA SER A 147 -2.90 15.29 -4.60
C SER A 147 -3.58 14.27 -3.70
N SER A 148 -2.97 13.10 -3.50
CA SER A 148 -3.50 12.04 -2.63
C SER A 148 -3.67 12.45 -1.16
N SER A 149 -3.06 13.55 -0.72
CA SER A 149 -3.21 14.09 0.64
C SER A 149 -4.24 15.23 0.73
N LYS A 150 -4.91 15.60 -0.37
CA LYS A 150 -5.94 16.63 -0.37
C LYS A 150 -7.26 16.08 0.18
N PRO A 151 -8.05 16.88 0.94
CA PRO A 151 -9.28 16.41 1.60
C PRO A 151 -10.21 15.58 0.73
N GLU A 152 -10.40 15.98 -0.53
CA GLU A 152 -11.25 15.31 -1.50
C GLU A 152 -10.76 13.89 -1.84
N ASN A 153 -9.46 13.69 -2.05
CA ASN A 153 -8.89 12.39 -2.38
C ASN A 153 -8.72 11.51 -1.13
N ARG A 154 -8.52 12.13 0.04
CA ARG A 154 -8.52 11.41 1.32
C ARG A 154 -9.88 10.79 1.62
N ARG A 155 -10.95 11.55 1.35
CA ARG A 155 -12.34 11.08 1.49
C ARG A 155 -12.63 9.86 0.62
N GLU A 156 -12.17 9.87 -0.64
CA GLU A 156 -12.36 8.74 -1.55
C GLU A 156 -11.78 7.44 -0.99
N ASN A 157 -10.62 7.49 -0.31
CA ASN A 157 -10.07 6.29 0.35
C ASN A 157 -11.00 5.74 1.43
N LEU A 158 -11.64 6.60 2.22
CA LEU A 158 -12.58 6.19 3.26
C LEU A 158 -13.89 5.62 2.68
N GLU A 159 -14.31 6.10 1.51
CA GLU A 159 -15.54 5.69 0.83
C GLU A 159 -15.38 4.36 0.07
N VAL A 160 -14.17 4.03 -0.39
CA VAL A 160 -13.93 2.87 -1.28
C VAL A 160 -13.42 1.64 -0.54
N ILE A 161 -12.65 1.80 0.53
CA ILE A 161 -11.92 0.67 1.12
C ILE A 161 -12.86 -0.25 1.92
N GLY A 162 -12.84 -1.53 1.60
CA GLY A 162 -13.52 -2.57 2.37
C GLY A 162 -15.06 -2.56 2.30
N VAL A 163 -15.67 -1.65 1.53
CA VAL A 163 -17.14 -1.52 1.42
C VAL A 163 -17.79 -2.53 0.46
N GLY A 164 -16.99 -3.23 -0.33
CA GLY A 164 -17.46 -4.21 -1.31
C GLY A 164 -17.72 -5.59 -0.71
N SER A 165 -18.29 -6.49 -1.52
CA SER A 165 -18.52 -7.87 -1.11
C SER A 165 -17.23 -8.56 -0.67
N GLY A 166 -17.24 -9.12 0.54
CA GLY A 166 -16.08 -9.75 1.16
C GLY A 166 -15.05 -8.79 1.76
N GLY A 167 -15.32 -7.49 1.78
CA GLY A 167 -14.48 -6.48 2.45
C GLY A 167 -14.73 -6.39 3.97
N THR A 168 -14.05 -5.46 4.63
CA THR A 168 -14.17 -5.21 6.07
C THR A 168 -15.46 -4.55 6.53
N GLY A 169 -16.24 -3.95 5.63
CA GLY A 169 -17.30 -2.99 5.96
C GLY A 169 -16.80 -1.53 6.05
N GLY A 170 -15.52 -1.28 5.76
CA GLY A 170 -15.00 0.05 5.52
C GLY A 170 -15.02 1.01 6.72
N ALA A 171 -15.17 2.30 6.44
CA ALA A 171 -15.15 3.35 7.47
C ALA A 171 -16.39 3.34 8.37
N GLU A 172 -17.57 2.94 7.84
CA GLU A 172 -18.82 2.88 8.60
C GLU A 172 -18.77 1.84 9.73
N GLU A 173 -18.12 0.69 9.49
CA GLU A 173 -17.85 -0.33 10.51
C GLU A 173 -16.61 0.00 11.37
N GLY A 174 -16.07 1.22 11.25
CA GLY A 174 -14.89 1.68 12.00
C GLY A 174 -13.59 0.98 11.64
N ARG A 175 -13.55 0.25 10.50
CA ARG A 175 -12.39 -0.56 10.05
C ARG A 175 -11.40 0.24 9.20
N VAL A 176 -11.79 1.43 8.73
CA VAL A 176 -10.92 2.34 7.99
C VAL A 176 -10.91 3.69 8.69
N LYS A 177 -9.72 4.18 9.02
CA LYS A 177 -9.52 5.46 9.72
C LYS A 177 -8.43 6.28 9.03
N GLU A 178 -8.44 7.56 9.28
CA GLU A 178 -7.32 8.44 8.94
C GLU A 178 -6.80 9.20 10.15
N SER A 179 -5.55 9.65 10.05
CA SER A 179 -4.90 10.50 11.02
C SER A 179 -4.01 11.50 10.29
N GLU A 180 -3.76 12.62 10.98
CA GLU A 180 -2.92 13.68 10.46
C GLU A 180 -1.76 13.97 11.43
N ILE A 181 -0.59 14.21 10.84
CA ILE A 181 0.63 14.65 11.52
C ILE A 181 0.76 16.15 11.27
N GLU A 182 0.50 16.93 12.32
CA GLU A 182 0.49 18.38 12.22
C GLU A 182 1.87 18.91 11.85
N GLY A 183 1.93 19.76 10.83
CA GLY A 183 3.16 20.32 10.30
C GLY A 183 4.02 19.36 9.47
N GLY A 184 3.65 18.08 9.36
CA GLY A 184 4.37 17.11 8.53
C GLY A 184 4.09 17.31 7.04
N THR A 185 5.10 17.07 6.21
CA THR A 185 4.97 17.09 4.75
C THR A 185 4.64 15.69 4.21
N HIS A 186 4.84 15.46 2.91
CA HIS A 186 4.81 14.11 2.33
C HIS A 186 5.83 13.16 3.01
N TRP A 187 6.91 13.71 3.56
CA TRP A 187 7.95 12.97 4.25
C TRP A 187 7.72 12.89 5.76
N ALA A 188 6.49 13.03 6.24
CA ALA A 188 6.17 12.95 7.67
C ALA A 188 6.79 11.75 8.41
N PRO A 189 6.90 10.53 7.83
CA PRO A 189 7.61 9.40 8.47
C PRO A 189 9.10 9.65 8.72
N PHE A 190 9.74 10.51 7.93
CA PHE A 190 11.16 10.88 8.05
C PHE A 190 11.35 12.11 8.92
N GLU A 191 10.41 13.05 8.88
CA GLU A 191 10.45 14.32 9.62
C GLU A 191 10.04 14.15 11.08
N LYS A 192 9.00 13.35 11.33
CA LYS A 192 8.34 13.21 12.64
C LYS A 192 8.07 11.74 12.98
N PRO A 193 9.08 10.86 12.95
CA PRO A 193 8.90 9.42 13.13
C PRO A 193 8.23 9.06 14.46
N ALA A 194 8.53 9.79 15.54
CA ALA A 194 7.92 9.56 16.85
C ALA A 194 6.43 9.90 16.89
N GLU A 195 6.00 10.98 16.23
CA GLU A 195 4.58 11.34 16.16
C GLU A 195 3.81 10.33 15.29
N VAL A 196 4.38 9.92 14.16
CA VAL A 196 3.81 8.86 13.30
C VAL A 196 3.67 7.56 14.08
N ALA A 197 4.72 7.12 14.76
CA ALA A 197 4.71 5.90 15.58
C ALA A 197 3.65 5.98 16.68
N LYS A 198 3.47 7.13 17.34
CA LYS A 198 2.43 7.32 18.35
C LYS A 198 1.02 7.15 17.78
N LYS A 199 0.74 7.72 16.61
CA LYS A 199 -0.57 7.57 15.94
C LYS A 199 -0.83 6.13 15.53
N MET A 200 0.18 5.47 14.96
CA MET A 200 0.09 4.07 14.56
C MET A 200 -0.09 3.15 15.77
N GLY A 201 0.69 3.34 16.84
CA GLY A 201 0.60 2.54 18.06
C GLY A 201 -0.78 2.62 18.70
N PHE A 202 -1.33 3.83 18.86
CA PHE A 202 -2.67 4.02 19.40
C PHE A 202 -3.75 3.29 18.57
N TRP A 203 -3.62 3.30 17.24
CA TRP A 203 -4.55 2.57 16.38
C TRP A 203 -4.35 1.05 16.47
N LEU A 204 -3.11 0.57 16.48
CA LEU A 204 -2.80 -0.84 16.63
C LEU A 204 -3.32 -1.42 17.94
N ASP A 205 -3.25 -0.67 19.04
CA ASP A 205 -3.83 -1.10 20.33
C ASP A 205 -5.33 -1.38 20.21
N GLN A 206 -6.06 -0.55 19.44
CA GLN A 206 -7.49 -0.77 19.18
C GLN A 206 -7.73 -2.02 18.32
N GLU A 207 -6.94 -2.23 17.27
CA GLU A 207 -7.10 -3.41 16.39
C GLU A 207 -6.74 -4.72 17.10
N ILE A 208 -5.72 -4.71 17.97
CA ILE A 208 -5.34 -5.87 18.77
C ILE A 208 -6.49 -6.24 19.72
N GLU A 209 -7.15 -5.26 20.33
CA GLU A 209 -8.28 -5.54 21.21
C GLU A 209 -9.48 -6.10 20.45
N LEU A 210 -9.80 -5.54 19.28
CA LEU A 210 -10.85 -6.09 18.40
C LEU A 210 -10.54 -7.53 17.98
N TRP A 211 -9.28 -7.81 17.64
CA TRP A 211 -8.85 -9.17 17.32
C TRP A 211 -9.01 -10.12 18.51
N ARG A 212 -8.61 -9.72 19.73
CA ARG A 212 -8.79 -10.56 20.93
C ARG A 212 -10.23 -10.93 21.18
N VAL A 213 -11.14 -9.95 21.07
CA VAL A 213 -12.58 -10.19 21.24
C VAL A 213 -13.10 -11.20 20.20
N SER A 214 -12.66 -11.07 18.94
CA SER A 214 -13.03 -11.99 17.87
C SER A 214 -12.50 -13.40 18.12
N GLU A 215 -11.23 -13.55 18.49
CA GLU A 215 -10.62 -14.85 18.79
C GLU A 215 -11.28 -15.52 19.98
N GLU A 216 -11.58 -14.78 21.05
CA GLU A 216 -12.24 -15.33 22.23
C GLU A 216 -13.66 -15.80 21.90
N ALA A 217 -14.40 -15.04 21.09
CA ALA A 217 -15.73 -15.44 20.63
C ALA A 217 -15.67 -16.72 19.78
N GLU A 218 -14.72 -16.81 18.85
CA GLU A 218 -14.54 -17.99 18.00
C GLU A 218 -14.08 -19.22 18.81
N SER A 219 -13.15 -19.03 19.75
CA SER A 219 -12.68 -20.07 20.68
C SER A 219 -13.83 -20.60 21.53
N LYS A 220 -14.62 -19.73 22.16
CA LYS A 220 -15.81 -20.12 22.94
C LYS A 220 -16.84 -20.87 22.10
N ALA A 221 -17.11 -20.39 20.88
CA ALA A 221 -18.03 -21.05 19.96
C ALA A 221 -17.56 -22.48 19.62
N LYS A 222 -16.25 -22.67 19.38
CA LYS A 222 -15.66 -23.99 19.11
C LYS A 222 -15.65 -24.90 20.33
N GLU A 223 -15.30 -24.37 21.50
CA GLU A 223 -15.23 -25.12 22.76
C GLU A 223 -16.61 -25.59 23.24
N GLY A 224 -17.65 -24.79 22.98
CA GLY A 224 -19.03 -25.15 23.28
C GLY A 224 -19.59 -26.33 22.48
N VAL A 225 -18.90 -26.76 21.41
CA VAL A 225 -19.30 -27.89 20.56
C VAL A 225 -18.49 -29.14 20.92
N PRO A 226 -19.14 -30.24 21.38
CA PRO A 226 -18.48 -31.53 21.62
C PRO A 226 -17.72 -32.02 20.39
N VAL A 227 -16.57 -32.66 20.59
CA VAL A 227 -15.62 -33.00 19.52
C VAL A 227 -16.28 -33.85 18.43
N GLU A 228 -17.10 -34.82 18.83
CA GLU A 228 -17.85 -35.70 17.96
C GLU A 228 -18.88 -34.97 17.08
N GLN A 229 -19.39 -33.81 17.54
CA GLN A 229 -20.36 -33.00 16.80
C GLN A 229 -19.68 -32.03 15.82
N ARG A 230 -18.39 -31.70 16.00
CA ARG A 230 -17.67 -30.73 15.16
C ARG A 230 -17.55 -31.14 13.69
N SER A 231 -17.66 -32.44 13.38
CA SER A 231 -17.67 -32.97 12.01
C SER A 231 -19.07 -33.30 11.48
N MET A 232 -20.12 -32.89 12.20
CA MET A 232 -21.52 -33.14 11.83
C MET A 232 -22.21 -31.81 11.50
N VAL A 233 -23.31 -31.88 10.75
CA VAL A 233 -24.23 -30.73 10.61
C VAL A 233 -25.09 -30.65 11.87
N ASP A 234 -25.36 -29.43 12.34
CA ASP A 234 -26.19 -29.21 13.53
C ASP A 234 -27.70 -29.21 13.21
N ASP A 235 -28.52 -29.15 14.26
CA ASP A 235 -29.98 -29.15 14.14
C ASP A 235 -30.51 -27.93 13.38
N ASP A 236 -29.85 -26.77 13.50
CA ASP A 236 -30.22 -25.54 12.80
C ASP A 236 -29.99 -25.68 11.29
N TRP A 237 -28.88 -26.28 10.87
CA TRP A 237 -28.63 -26.61 9.48
C TRP A 237 -29.74 -27.52 8.93
N VAL A 238 -30.07 -28.59 9.64
CA VAL A 238 -31.14 -29.52 9.21
C VAL A 238 -32.49 -28.79 9.11
N TYR A 239 -32.82 -27.93 10.07
CA TYR A 239 -34.02 -27.10 10.06
C TYR A 239 -34.08 -26.20 8.82
N TRP A 240 -33.00 -25.48 8.50
CA TRP A 240 -32.97 -24.60 7.34
C TRP A 240 -33.01 -25.36 6.02
N MET A 241 -32.35 -26.51 5.93
CA MET A 241 -32.42 -27.36 4.74
C MET A 241 -33.82 -27.92 4.50
N ASP A 242 -34.53 -28.34 5.56
CA ASP A 242 -35.92 -28.78 5.46
C ASP A 242 -36.83 -27.64 4.97
N ARG A 243 -36.70 -26.45 5.58
CA ARG A 243 -37.52 -25.28 5.23
C ARG A 243 -37.29 -24.78 3.81
N LEU A 244 -36.04 -24.71 3.35
CA LEU A 244 -35.71 -24.17 2.03
C LEU A 244 -36.01 -25.16 0.89
N PHE A 245 -35.90 -26.46 1.14
CA PHE A 245 -35.88 -27.46 0.06
C PHE A 245 -36.92 -28.57 0.19
N ARG A 246 -37.45 -28.88 1.38
CA ARG A 246 -38.48 -29.94 1.54
C ARG A 246 -39.90 -29.39 1.59
N ASN A 247 -40.12 -28.15 2.05
CA ASN A 247 -41.47 -27.58 2.19
C ASN A 247 -41.76 -26.40 1.25
N LYS A 248 -42.05 -26.70 -0.03
CA LYS A 248 -42.86 -25.83 -0.91
C LYS A 248 -44.31 -26.31 -1.07
N GLY A 249 -44.77 -27.27 -0.26
CA GLY A 249 -46.10 -27.88 -0.38
C GLY A 249 -46.93 -28.04 0.90
N ALA A 250 -46.36 -27.94 2.10
CA ALA A 250 -47.12 -28.13 3.33
C ALA A 250 -47.46 -26.79 3.99
N LYS A 251 -48.76 -26.47 4.03
CA LYS A 251 -49.33 -25.41 4.86
C LYS A 251 -49.00 -25.66 6.33
N ASP A 252 -48.62 -24.58 7.02
CA ASP A 252 -48.59 -24.38 8.47
C ASP A 252 -48.65 -25.64 9.35
N GLY A 253 -47.46 -26.14 9.74
CA GLY A 253 -47.30 -27.18 10.74
C GLY A 253 -46.08 -26.89 11.60
N THR A 254 -46.32 -26.52 12.86
CA THR A 254 -45.31 -26.25 13.90
C THR A 254 -44.21 -27.33 13.95
N PHE A 255 -42.98 -26.95 13.65
CA PHE A 255 -41.80 -27.80 13.88
C PHE A 255 -41.53 -27.85 15.39
N LYS A 256 -41.73 -29.01 16.03
CA LYS A 256 -41.28 -29.25 17.40
C LYS A 256 -39.84 -29.74 17.35
N ALA A 257 -38.91 -28.92 17.80
CA ALA A 257 -37.53 -29.32 18.02
C ALA A 257 -37.49 -30.55 18.95
N SER A 258 -36.95 -31.65 18.42
CA SER A 258 -36.68 -32.86 19.20
C SER A 258 -35.47 -32.58 20.09
N ARG A 259 -35.70 -32.35 21.39
CA ARG A 259 -34.64 -32.48 22.39
C ARG A 259 -34.23 -33.94 22.47
N SER A 260 -33.17 -34.30 21.74
CA SER A 260 -32.47 -35.56 21.98
C SER A 260 -31.71 -35.46 23.29
N LYS A 261 -32.20 -36.18 24.32
CA LYS A 261 -31.38 -36.60 25.45
C LYS A 261 -30.42 -37.66 24.94
N LEU A 262 -29.12 -37.40 25.05
CA LEU A 262 -28.07 -38.35 25.47
C LEU A 262 -26.81 -37.54 25.78
#